data_AF-A0AAV2C8A1-F1
#
_entry.id   AF-A0AAV2C8A1-F1
#
_cell.length_a   1.000
_cell.length_b   1.000
_cell.length_c   1.000
_cell.angle_alpha   90.00
_cell.angle_beta   90.00
_cell.angle_gamma   90.00
#
_symmetry.space_group_name_H-M   'P 1'
#
loop_
_entity.id
_entity.type
_entity.pdbx_description
1 polymer ?
#
loop_
_entity_poly.entity_id
_entity_poly.type
_entity_poly.pdbx_seq_one_letter_code
_entity_poly.pdbx_strand_id
1 'polypeptide(L)'
;MASESTLISILETSTSPPIYSTISDYLQPFAELRELKSNSGARKPQAHLDSEFKTLARSTAKRLAPFLNRCLTVLPRRLSKPSKTNGSSEEEGKPPDFILELFDTYKLCLDCYELVSSALVGKPYDIHLQSARLLHCLVAWGLYEEARNLAFGVLERLRALDFGTRKKGSKAGKLLPMIEQGGDDEMFAKLVVEVATLIVKCLALCRSAVDEDYRKVMTLVEEIKPWFRFLDENTKQSKDTVIRTCMAKCAEYLAGKLTNFDGGLVCAFCLMALNCYAKSSVKDQMFKFCRRASSSLFLFHEDRPSVALQILMSFLDSLASDCKVEKGNWQLEFIDFVSYIASKCQRASTSFCSTVAGHLNDLADDLSRVMTPLDLFIKLYSTSICFNSRIYKPRIADVVSSRDDLQPGSLFDDGIGLSNIGPFLGSLRSYSIDGSQPSSEKTSSENHSPSQLSLLSSPHPGNSLRTPHKRDAYRLAYLNLLTFLCQPLAELVNSQKTWIFAGNDVTAVSPVLYSILVGFQQFCYNLLSVHRYVTKYIYSYNLLLLLLFTEL
;
A
#
# COMPACT_ATOMS: atom_id res chain seq x y z
N MET A 1 -16.11 -48.71 26.65
CA MET A 1 -16.44 -47.36 26.15
C MET A 1 -15.79 -46.35 27.08
N ALA A 2 -15.01 -45.39 26.57
CA ALA A 2 -14.46 -44.32 27.39
C ALA A 2 -15.62 -43.45 27.92
N SER A 3 -15.57 -43.03 29.19
CA SER A 3 -16.55 -42.09 29.72
C SER A 3 -16.33 -40.69 29.13
N GLU A 4 -17.39 -39.87 29.05
CA GLU A 4 -17.31 -38.48 28.57
C GLU A 4 -16.22 -37.69 29.31
N SER A 5 -16.06 -37.91 30.61
CA SER A 5 -15.01 -37.29 31.43
C SER A 5 -13.60 -37.63 30.96
N THR A 6 -13.34 -38.89 30.57
CA THR A 6 -12.05 -39.34 30.06
C THR A 6 -11.76 -38.71 28.71
N LEU A 7 -12.75 -38.63 27.82
CA LEU A 7 -12.61 -38.01 26.50
C LEU A 7 -12.29 -36.51 26.60
N ILE A 8 -12.98 -35.79 27.50
CA ILE A 8 -12.67 -34.38 27.76
C ILE A 8 -11.26 -34.24 28.36
N SER A 9 -10.86 -35.11 29.28
CA SER A 9 -9.50 -35.08 29.84
C SER A 9 -8.41 -35.29 28.77
N ILE A 10 -8.64 -36.20 27.81
CA ILE A 10 -7.75 -36.39 26.65
C ILE A 10 -7.68 -35.10 25.82
N LEU A 11 -8.82 -34.47 25.55
CA LEU A 11 -8.88 -33.19 24.84
C LEU A 11 -8.23 -32.03 25.59
N GLU A 12 -8.14 -32.08 26.91
CA GLU A 12 -7.49 -31.05 27.73
C GLU A 12 -5.97 -31.27 27.84
N THR A 13 -5.52 -32.53 27.94
CA THR A 13 -4.16 -32.85 28.41
C THR A 13 -3.29 -33.66 27.45
N SER A 14 -3.85 -34.45 26.52
CA SER A 14 -3.08 -35.41 25.72
C SER A 14 -2.13 -34.75 24.71
N THR A 15 -0.82 -34.92 24.86
CA THR A 15 0.18 -34.35 23.94
C THR A 15 0.60 -35.29 22.81
N SER A 16 -0.06 -36.43 22.67
CA SER A 16 0.25 -37.43 21.64
C SER A 16 -1.02 -37.99 20.99
N PRO A 17 -0.96 -38.35 19.69
CA PRO A 17 -1.95 -39.19 19.03
C PRO A 17 -2.22 -40.54 19.73
N PRO A 18 -3.38 -41.19 19.48
CA PRO A 18 -4.48 -40.73 18.64
C PRO A 18 -5.62 -40.08 19.45
N ILE A 19 -5.84 -38.79 19.22
CA ILE A 19 -6.93 -37.99 19.80
C ILE A 19 -8.16 -38.09 18.90
N TYR A 20 -7.97 -37.92 17.58
CA TYR A 20 -9.07 -37.83 16.62
C TYR A 20 -9.92 -39.11 16.58
N SER A 21 -9.29 -40.29 16.46
CA SER A 21 -10.02 -41.57 16.36
C SER A 21 -10.87 -41.82 17.60
N THR A 22 -10.31 -41.58 18.79
CA THR A 22 -10.99 -41.76 20.07
C THR A 22 -12.26 -40.91 20.19
N ILE A 23 -12.22 -39.67 19.71
CA ILE A 23 -13.39 -38.77 19.71
C ILE A 23 -14.36 -39.13 18.58
N SER A 24 -13.85 -39.49 17.40
CA SER A 24 -14.66 -39.93 16.26
C SER A 24 -15.50 -41.16 16.60
N ASP A 25 -14.91 -42.16 17.27
CA ASP A 25 -15.61 -43.37 17.68
C ASP A 25 -16.76 -43.07 18.65
N TYR A 26 -16.59 -42.08 19.52
CA TYR A 26 -17.65 -41.64 20.42
C TYR A 26 -18.76 -40.85 19.69
N LEU A 27 -18.40 -40.11 18.64
CA LEU A 27 -19.32 -39.35 17.79
C LEU A 27 -19.95 -40.15 16.64
N GLN A 28 -19.68 -41.46 16.57
CA GLN A 28 -20.28 -42.39 15.60
C GLN A 28 -21.81 -42.26 15.45
N PRO A 29 -22.62 -41.96 16.49
CA PRO A 29 -24.06 -41.76 16.32
C PRO A 29 -24.47 -40.62 15.38
N PHE A 30 -23.57 -39.71 15.02
CA PHE A 30 -23.82 -38.69 14.00
C PHE A 30 -23.68 -39.22 12.55
N ALA A 31 -23.10 -40.40 12.35
CA ALA A 31 -22.96 -41.02 11.03
C ALA A 31 -24.35 -41.28 10.39
N GLU A 32 -25.30 -41.79 11.16
CA GLU A 32 -26.67 -42.04 10.70
C GLU A 32 -27.38 -40.75 10.23
N LEU A 33 -27.16 -39.63 10.94
CA LEU A 33 -27.67 -38.31 10.53
C LEU A 33 -27.04 -37.83 9.23
N ARG A 34 -25.75 -38.10 9.03
CA ARG A 34 -25.02 -37.72 7.82
C ARG A 34 -25.54 -38.51 6.61
N GLU A 35 -25.77 -39.81 6.78
CA GLU A 35 -26.36 -40.67 5.75
C GLU A 35 -27.78 -40.28 5.38
N LEU A 36 -28.62 -39.92 6.37
CA LEU A 36 -29.97 -39.45 6.06
C LEU A 36 -29.96 -38.14 5.25
N LYS A 37 -29.04 -37.23 5.57
CA LYS A 37 -28.89 -35.94 4.86
C LYS A 37 -28.38 -36.15 3.43
N SER A 38 -27.44 -37.06 3.18
CA SER A 38 -26.95 -37.37 1.84
C SER A 38 -27.95 -38.16 1.00
N ASN A 39 -28.76 -39.02 1.62
CA ASN A 39 -29.79 -39.83 0.95
C ASN A 39 -31.08 -39.05 0.64
N SER A 40 -31.16 -37.76 0.96
CA SER A 40 -32.30 -36.89 0.63
C SER A 40 -32.60 -36.80 -0.87
N GLY A 41 -31.68 -37.25 -1.75
CA GLY A 41 -31.91 -37.37 -3.20
C GLY A 41 -32.50 -38.71 -3.69
N ALA A 42 -32.70 -39.71 -2.83
CA ALA A 42 -33.02 -41.09 -3.27
C ALA A 42 -34.42 -41.57 -2.83
N ARG A 43 -35.27 -41.88 -3.83
CA ARG A 43 -36.49 -42.75 -3.88
C ARG A 43 -37.57 -42.68 -2.78
N LYS A 44 -37.37 -42.04 -1.63
CA LYS A 44 -38.38 -41.87 -0.55
C LYS A 44 -39.01 -40.46 -0.62
N PRO A 45 -40.27 -40.29 -0.16
CA PRO A 45 -40.91 -38.98 -0.09
C PRO A 45 -40.15 -38.06 0.89
N GLN A 46 -39.70 -36.91 0.39
CA GLN A 46 -38.88 -35.91 1.10
C GLN A 46 -39.42 -35.55 2.50
N ALA A 47 -40.74 -35.42 2.63
CA ALA A 47 -41.40 -35.05 3.88
C ALA A 47 -41.20 -36.09 5.01
N HIS A 48 -41.12 -37.38 4.67
CA HIS A 48 -40.88 -38.43 5.65
C HIS A 48 -39.42 -38.42 6.13
N LEU A 49 -38.47 -38.28 5.19
CA LEU A 49 -37.04 -38.17 5.49
C LEU A 49 -36.73 -36.95 6.35
N ASP A 50 -37.34 -35.80 6.07
CA ASP A 50 -37.16 -34.58 6.87
C ASP A 50 -37.71 -34.73 8.30
N SER A 51 -38.83 -35.46 8.47
CA SER A 51 -39.40 -35.75 9.78
C SER A 51 -38.55 -36.73 10.58
N GLU A 52 -38.07 -37.79 9.93
CA GLU A 52 -37.17 -38.79 10.50
C GLU A 52 -35.84 -38.14 10.92
N PHE A 53 -35.26 -37.30 10.06
CA PHE A 53 -34.07 -36.50 10.36
C PHE A 53 -34.29 -35.60 11.57
N LYS A 54 -35.39 -34.83 11.61
CA LYS A 54 -35.67 -33.93 12.75
C LYS A 54 -35.82 -34.69 14.07
N THR A 55 -36.42 -35.88 14.03
CA THR A 55 -36.63 -36.71 15.23
C THR A 55 -35.30 -37.26 15.74
N LEU A 56 -34.50 -37.85 14.84
CA LEU A 56 -33.17 -38.37 15.15
C LEU A 56 -32.22 -37.25 15.60
N ALA A 57 -32.26 -36.09 14.94
CA ALA A 57 -31.46 -34.93 15.31
C ALA A 57 -31.79 -34.47 16.73
N ARG A 58 -33.08 -34.43 17.11
CA ARG A 58 -33.49 -34.07 18.47
C ARG A 58 -33.05 -35.08 19.52
N SER A 59 -33.18 -36.38 19.27
CA SER A 59 -32.71 -37.42 20.21
C SER A 59 -31.19 -37.39 20.36
N THR A 60 -30.45 -37.24 19.25
CA THR A 60 -28.99 -37.17 19.25
C THR A 60 -28.49 -35.90 19.92
N ALA A 61 -29.14 -34.75 19.66
CA ALA A 61 -28.86 -33.49 20.33
C ALA A 61 -29.02 -33.62 21.86
N LYS A 62 -30.14 -34.19 22.32
CA LYS A 62 -30.42 -34.35 23.76
C LYS A 62 -29.33 -35.17 24.47
N ARG A 63 -28.76 -36.16 23.80
CA ARG A 63 -27.71 -37.03 24.34
C ARG A 63 -26.32 -36.39 24.27
N LEU A 64 -25.93 -35.84 23.11
CA LEU A 64 -24.53 -35.50 22.81
C LEU A 64 -24.22 -34.00 22.76
N ALA A 65 -25.23 -33.11 22.78
CA ALA A 65 -24.98 -31.67 22.80
C ALA A 65 -24.18 -31.19 24.02
N PRO A 66 -24.37 -31.70 25.26
CA PRO A 66 -23.54 -31.32 26.40
C PRO A 66 -22.06 -31.62 26.19
N PHE A 67 -21.76 -32.80 25.62
CA PHE A 67 -20.41 -33.21 25.27
C PHE A 67 -19.82 -32.29 24.19
N LEU A 68 -20.54 -32.07 23.08
CA LEU A 68 -20.09 -31.18 22.00
C LEU A 68 -19.81 -29.76 22.50
N ASN A 69 -20.70 -29.18 23.31
CA ASN A 69 -20.50 -27.86 23.89
C ASN A 69 -19.23 -27.78 24.76
N ARG A 70 -18.92 -28.86 25.47
CA ARG A 70 -17.70 -28.95 26.28
C ARG A 70 -16.45 -29.06 25.40
N CYS A 71 -16.47 -29.87 24.35
CA CYS A 71 -15.41 -29.92 23.34
C CYS A 71 -15.15 -28.54 22.71
N LEU A 72 -16.22 -27.86 22.26
CA LEU A 72 -16.16 -26.51 21.65
C LEU A 72 -15.73 -25.41 22.64
N THR A 73 -15.75 -25.68 23.94
CA THR A 73 -15.21 -24.78 24.98
C THR A 73 -13.74 -25.06 25.27
N VAL A 74 -13.33 -26.33 25.26
CA VAL A 74 -11.96 -26.77 25.56
C VAL A 74 -11.02 -26.54 24.39
N LEU A 75 -11.41 -26.95 23.18
CA LEU A 75 -10.57 -26.94 21.99
C LEU A 75 -10.01 -25.55 21.66
N PRO A 76 -10.81 -24.46 21.64
CA PRO A 76 -10.27 -23.13 21.38
C PRO A 76 -9.21 -22.73 22.39
N ARG A 77 -9.43 -23.00 23.69
CA ARG A 77 -8.49 -22.62 24.75
C ARG A 77 -7.15 -23.32 24.57
N ARG A 78 -7.19 -24.59 24.17
CA ARG A 78 -6.01 -25.41 23.90
C ARG A 78 -5.25 -24.95 22.66
N LEU A 79 -5.97 -24.53 21.63
CA LEU A 79 -5.40 -24.08 20.36
C LEU A 79 -5.06 -22.58 20.33
N SER A 80 -5.47 -21.78 21.32
CA SER A 80 -5.30 -20.32 21.31
C SER A 80 -3.86 -19.84 21.50
N LYS A 81 -2.95 -20.72 21.95
CA LYS A 81 -1.55 -20.34 22.23
C LYS A 81 -0.61 -21.36 21.60
N PRO A 82 0.10 -21.01 20.51
CA PRO A 82 1.29 -21.77 20.13
C PRO A 82 2.29 -21.57 21.28
N SER A 83 2.53 -22.61 22.08
CA SER A 83 3.66 -22.57 23.00
C SER A 83 4.93 -22.39 22.17
N LYS A 84 5.91 -21.65 22.70
CA LYS A 84 7.28 -21.77 22.21
C LYS A 84 7.72 -23.21 22.52
N THR A 85 7.36 -24.16 21.68
CA THR A 85 7.90 -25.51 21.74
C THR A 85 9.37 -25.37 21.41
N ASN A 86 10.17 -25.44 22.47
CA ASN A 86 11.62 -25.35 22.44
C ASN A 86 12.17 -26.38 21.45
N GLY A 87 12.95 -25.92 20.47
CA GLY A 87 13.59 -26.78 19.49
C GLY A 87 14.06 -25.99 18.30
N SER A 88 15.27 -25.47 18.39
CA SER A 88 16.05 -24.89 17.32
C SER A 88 16.23 -25.87 16.14
N SER A 89 15.51 -25.62 15.05
CA SER A 89 15.95 -25.92 13.70
C SER A 89 15.04 -25.17 12.75
N GLU A 90 15.63 -24.46 11.80
CA GLU A 90 14.98 -23.73 10.71
C GLU A 90 14.33 -24.70 9.70
N GLU A 91 13.82 -25.84 10.17
CA GLU A 91 13.11 -26.84 9.37
C GLU A 91 11.62 -26.72 9.67
N GLU A 92 10.93 -26.06 8.74
CA GLU A 92 9.48 -25.95 8.52
C GLU A 92 8.60 -25.71 9.76
N GLY A 93 8.04 -24.51 9.85
CA GLY A 93 7.04 -24.08 10.84
C GLY A 93 5.68 -24.79 10.73
N LYS A 94 5.68 -26.12 10.64
CA LYS A 94 4.49 -26.97 10.64
C LYS A 94 4.06 -27.26 12.08
N PRO A 95 2.75 -27.20 12.40
CA PRO A 95 2.26 -27.60 13.72
C PRO A 95 2.61 -29.07 14.01
N PRO A 96 2.89 -29.43 15.28
CA PRO A 96 3.02 -30.83 15.69
C PRO A 96 1.78 -31.66 15.30
N ASP A 97 1.97 -32.95 14.98
CA ASP A 97 0.88 -33.82 14.49
C ASP A 97 -0.33 -33.87 15.44
N PHE A 98 -0.11 -33.86 16.76
CA PHE A 98 -1.22 -33.83 17.73
C PHE A 98 -2.06 -32.53 17.66
N ILE A 99 -1.46 -31.41 17.23
CA ILE A 99 -2.18 -30.14 17.02
C ILE A 99 -3.05 -30.24 15.78
N LEU A 100 -2.55 -30.89 14.72
CA LEU A 100 -3.34 -31.16 13.52
C LEU A 100 -4.54 -32.05 13.86
N GLU A 101 -4.35 -33.11 14.65
CA GLU A 101 -5.47 -33.92 15.13
C GLU A 101 -6.47 -33.14 16.00
N LEU A 102 -6.02 -32.18 16.81
CA LEU A 102 -6.93 -31.31 17.56
C LEU A 102 -7.74 -30.39 16.64
N PHE A 103 -7.14 -29.89 15.55
CA PHE A 103 -7.88 -29.14 14.53
C PHE A 103 -8.91 -30.02 13.81
N ASP A 104 -8.55 -31.23 13.43
CA ASP A 104 -9.46 -32.17 12.78
C ASP A 104 -10.59 -32.59 13.73
N THR A 105 -10.27 -32.78 15.01
CA THR A 105 -11.27 -33.05 16.05
C THR A 105 -12.22 -31.87 16.22
N TYR A 106 -11.72 -30.63 16.13
CA TYR A 106 -12.55 -29.44 16.18
C TYR A 106 -13.46 -29.34 14.95
N LYS A 107 -12.93 -29.54 13.74
CA LYS A 107 -13.72 -29.61 12.50
C LYS A 107 -14.84 -30.66 12.63
N LEU A 108 -14.52 -31.87 13.11
CA LEU A 108 -15.50 -32.93 13.36
C LEU A 108 -16.58 -32.50 14.37
N CYS A 109 -16.20 -31.88 15.49
CA CYS A 109 -17.15 -31.38 16.49
C CYS A 109 -18.11 -30.35 15.88
N LEU A 110 -17.61 -29.45 15.04
CA LEU A 110 -18.42 -28.45 14.35
C LEU A 110 -19.39 -29.09 13.35
N ASP A 111 -18.92 -30.04 12.54
CA ASP A 111 -19.76 -30.77 11.58
C ASP A 111 -20.89 -31.52 12.29
N CYS A 112 -20.59 -32.19 13.40
CA CYS A 112 -21.59 -32.85 14.23
C CYS A 112 -22.58 -31.85 14.84
N TYR A 113 -22.09 -30.70 15.32
CA TYR A 113 -22.94 -29.64 15.85
C TYR A 113 -23.87 -29.06 14.77
N GLU A 114 -23.40 -28.92 13.53
CA GLU A 114 -24.22 -28.43 12.40
C GLU A 114 -25.42 -29.33 12.13
N LEU A 115 -25.23 -30.65 12.17
CA LEU A 115 -26.30 -31.63 11.94
C LEU A 115 -27.44 -31.50 12.95
N VAL A 116 -27.13 -31.11 14.20
CA VAL A 116 -28.13 -30.99 15.27
C VAL A 116 -28.53 -29.55 15.58
N SER A 117 -27.88 -28.56 14.97
CA SER A 117 -28.10 -27.13 15.24
C SER A 117 -29.58 -26.72 15.14
N SER A 118 -30.31 -27.22 14.15
CA SER A 118 -31.75 -26.95 13.95
C SER A 118 -32.66 -27.50 15.07
N ALA A 119 -32.16 -28.44 15.89
CA ALA A 119 -32.86 -29.00 17.04
C ALA A 119 -32.46 -28.33 18.37
N LEU A 120 -31.47 -27.44 18.35
CA LEU A 120 -31.01 -26.69 19.50
C LEU A 120 -31.70 -25.33 19.57
N VAL A 121 -31.87 -24.81 20.79
CA VAL A 121 -32.36 -23.45 21.02
C VAL A 121 -31.17 -22.50 20.81
N GLY A 122 -31.30 -21.56 19.88
CA GLY A 122 -30.24 -20.60 19.58
C GLY A 122 -30.56 -19.76 18.36
N LYS A 123 -29.65 -18.84 18.05
CA LYS A 123 -29.70 -18.08 16.80
C LYS A 123 -29.17 -18.94 15.64
N PRO A 124 -29.66 -18.73 14.42
CA PRO A 124 -29.29 -19.57 13.27
C PRO A 124 -27.80 -19.52 12.92
N TYR A 125 -27.07 -18.50 13.40
CA TYR A 125 -25.65 -18.31 13.15
C TYR A 125 -24.73 -18.69 14.33
N ASP A 126 -25.25 -19.24 15.43
CA ASP A 126 -24.45 -19.55 16.63
C ASP A 126 -23.29 -20.52 16.34
N ILE A 127 -23.50 -21.47 15.41
CA ILE A 127 -22.44 -22.37 14.96
C ILE A 127 -21.30 -21.62 14.24
N HIS A 128 -21.63 -20.54 13.53
CA HIS A 128 -20.65 -19.73 12.82
C HIS A 128 -19.82 -18.88 13.78
N LEU A 129 -20.32 -18.56 14.98
CA LEU A 129 -19.49 -17.99 16.06
C LEU A 129 -18.41 -18.98 16.52
N GLN A 130 -18.73 -20.28 16.61
CA GLN A 130 -17.73 -21.30 16.92
C GLN A 130 -16.75 -21.52 15.75
N SER A 131 -17.25 -21.47 14.51
CA SER A 131 -16.39 -21.49 13.33
C SER A 131 -15.41 -20.31 13.32
N ALA A 132 -15.83 -19.11 13.73
CA ALA A 132 -14.94 -17.96 13.86
C ALA A 132 -13.85 -18.16 14.92
N ARG A 133 -14.14 -18.85 16.03
CA ARG A 133 -13.11 -19.23 17.01
C ARG A 133 -12.08 -20.19 16.42
N LEU A 134 -12.52 -21.20 15.67
CA LEU A 134 -11.62 -22.10 14.94
C LEU A 134 -10.74 -21.32 13.95
N LEU A 135 -11.32 -20.36 13.21
CA LEU A 135 -10.56 -19.49 12.30
C LEU A 135 -9.44 -18.73 13.02
N HIS A 136 -9.72 -18.14 14.18
CA HIS A 136 -8.69 -17.47 14.98
C HIS A 136 -7.58 -18.42 15.43
N CYS A 137 -7.93 -19.65 15.82
CA CYS A 137 -6.93 -20.67 16.15
C CYS A 137 -6.05 -21.01 14.95
N LEU A 138 -6.62 -21.27 13.76
CA LEU A 138 -5.84 -21.55 12.54
C LEU A 138 -4.88 -20.39 12.21
N VAL A 139 -5.36 -19.14 12.32
CA VAL A 139 -4.54 -17.94 12.08
C VAL A 139 -3.41 -17.81 13.11
N ALA A 140 -3.65 -18.18 14.38
CA ALA A 140 -2.62 -18.16 15.42
C ALA A 140 -1.51 -19.19 15.16
N TRP A 141 -1.84 -20.31 14.51
CA TRP A 141 -0.90 -21.38 14.14
C TRP A 141 -0.28 -21.22 12.74
N GLY A 142 -0.54 -20.11 12.04
CA GLY A 142 0.02 -19.86 10.72
C GLY A 142 -0.64 -20.64 9.56
N LEU A 143 -1.73 -21.36 9.82
CA LEU A 143 -2.49 -22.13 8.84
C LEU A 143 -3.44 -21.21 8.04
N TYR A 144 -2.86 -20.20 7.38
CA TYR A 144 -3.60 -19.10 6.76
C TYR A 144 -4.47 -19.53 5.57
N GLU A 145 -4.00 -20.48 4.77
CA GLU A 145 -4.75 -20.96 3.60
C GLU A 145 -5.99 -21.77 4.02
N GLU A 146 -5.83 -22.70 4.97
CA GLU A 146 -6.96 -23.42 5.57
C GLU A 146 -7.95 -22.46 6.23
N ALA A 147 -7.45 -21.49 7.02
CA ALA A 147 -8.30 -20.48 7.64
C ALA A 147 -9.09 -19.69 6.58
N ARG A 148 -8.45 -19.28 5.49
CA ARG A 148 -9.10 -18.52 4.43
C ARG A 148 -10.19 -19.34 3.73
N ASN A 149 -9.92 -20.60 3.40
CA ASN A 149 -10.90 -21.49 2.76
C ASN A 149 -12.10 -21.74 3.67
N LEU A 150 -11.85 -22.01 4.96
CA LEU A 150 -12.91 -22.14 5.96
C LEU A 150 -13.73 -20.84 6.08
N ALA A 151 -13.08 -19.67 6.08
CA ALA A 151 -13.73 -18.38 6.21
C ALA A 151 -14.66 -18.06 5.04
N PHE A 152 -14.24 -18.35 3.79
CA PHE A 152 -15.13 -18.24 2.63
C PHE A 152 -16.34 -19.17 2.76
N GLY A 153 -16.14 -20.43 3.17
CA GLY A 153 -17.26 -21.35 3.42
C GLY A 153 -18.21 -20.87 4.53
N VAL A 154 -17.70 -20.20 5.56
CA VAL A 154 -18.53 -19.57 6.60
C VAL A 154 -19.35 -18.42 6.02
N LEU A 155 -18.77 -17.53 5.20
CA LEU A 155 -19.51 -16.45 4.54
C LEU A 155 -20.62 -16.97 3.61
N GLU A 156 -20.33 -18.04 2.86
CA GLU A 156 -21.33 -18.69 2.00
C GLU A 156 -22.51 -19.23 2.80
N ARG A 157 -22.25 -19.87 3.95
CA ARG A 157 -23.31 -20.35 4.85
C ARG A 157 -24.08 -19.21 5.50
N LEU A 158 -23.39 -18.15 5.95
CA LEU A 158 -24.04 -16.94 6.50
C LEU A 158 -24.98 -16.29 5.48
N ARG A 159 -24.58 -16.26 4.20
CA ARG A 159 -25.41 -15.74 3.10
C ARG A 159 -26.63 -16.60 2.81
N ALA A 160 -26.55 -17.91 3.09
CA ALA A 160 -27.64 -18.85 2.90
C ALA A 160 -28.66 -18.84 4.06
N LEU A 161 -28.36 -18.16 5.18
CA LEU A 161 -29.27 -18.08 6.31
C LEU A 161 -30.54 -17.30 5.95
N ASP A 162 -31.68 -17.87 6.34
CA ASP A 162 -32.99 -17.24 6.17
C ASP A 162 -33.39 -16.53 7.47
N PHE A 163 -33.46 -15.20 7.42
CA PHE A 163 -33.97 -14.36 8.50
C PHE A 163 -35.45 -14.01 8.32
N GLY A 164 -36.18 -14.74 7.46
CA GLY A 164 -37.61 -14.53 7.20
C GLY A 164 -37.91 -13.33 6.31
N THR A 165 -36.89 -12.71 5.68
CA THR A 165 -37.07 -11.60 4.75
C THR A 165 -37.48 -12.10 3.37
N ARG A 166 -38.64 -11.63 2.86
CA ARG A 166 -39.30 -12.10 1.62
C ARG A 166 -38.49 -11.96 0.32
N LYS A 167 -37.27 -11.40 0.34
CA LYS A 167 -36.43 -11.24 -0.85
C LYS A 167 -35.30 -12.29 -0.83
N LYS A 168 -35.56 -13.46 -1.42
CA LYS A 168 -34.51 -14.38 -1.91
C LYS A 168 -33.83 -13.76 -3.14
N GLY A 169 -33.07 -12.71 -2.92
CA GLY A 169 -32.21 -12.11 -3.93
C GLY A 169 -30.82 -12.70 -3.83
N SER A 170 -30.63 -13.94 -4.33
CA SER A 170 -29.28 -14.41 -4.67
C SER A 170 -28.78 -13.55 -5.83
N LYS A 171 -28.15 -12.40 -5.52
CA LYS A 171 -27.42 -11.66 -6.53
C LYS A 171 -26.13 -12.43 -6.74
N ALA A 172 -26.06 -13.16 -7.86
CA ALA A 172 -24.85 -13.82 -8.32
C ALA A 172 -23.68 -12.82 -8.24
N GLY A 173 -22.56 -13.26 -7.67
CA GLY A 173 -21.34 -12.45 -7.55
C GLY A 173 -21.11 -11.75 -6.21
N LYS A 174 -22.06 -11.76 -5.26
CA LYS A 174 -21.81 -11.20 -3.92
C LYS A 174 -21.17 -12.18 -2.95
N LEU A 175 -20.19 -11.71 -2.17
CA LEU A 175 -19.46 -12.53 -1.18
C LEU A 175 -20.09 -12.43 0.22
N LEU A 176 -20.68 -11.29 0.57
CA LEU A 176 -21.33 -11.07 1.86
C LEU A 176 -22.85 -11.29 1.80
N PRO A 177 -23.47 -11.60 2.95
CA PRO A 177 -24.92 -11.51 3.11
C PRO A 177 -25.46 -10.12 2.72
N MET A 178 -26.75 -10.03 2.41
CA MET A 178 -27.38 -8.71 2.24
C MET A 178 -27.55 -8.06 3.61
N ILE A 179 -27.40 -6.75 3.70
CA ILE A 179 -27.56 -6.04 4.97
C ILE A 179 -28.98 -6.17 5.52
N GLU A 180 -29.98 -6.27 4.64
CA GLU A 180 -31.37 -6.55 5.01
C GLU A 180 -31.54 -7.94 5.67
N GLN A 181 -30.56 -8.83 5.54
CA GLN A 181 -30.52 -10.14 6.20
C GLN A 181 -29.72 -10.01 7.50
N GLY A 182 -30.40 -9.73 8.60
CA GLY A 182 -29.79 -9.77 9.94
C GLY A 182 -28.88 -8.59 10.28
N GLY A 183 -28.85 -7.51 9.48
CA GLY A 183 -28.08 -6.31 9.80
C GLY A 183 -28.50 -5.62 11.10
N ASP A 184 -29.75 -5.79 11.53
CA ASP A 184 -30.25 -5.28 12.81
C ASP A 184 -29.69 -6.04 14.03
N ASP A 185 -29.08 -7.20 13.81
CA ASP A 185 -28.44 -7.99 14.85
C ASP A 185 -26.95 -7.66 14.93
N GLU A 186 -26.56 -6.87 15.93
CA GLU A 186 -25.19 -6.42 16.15
C GLU A 186 -24.19 -7.60 16.19
N MET A 187 -24.57 -8.73 16.79
CA MET A 187 -23.69 -9.89 16.89
C MET A 187 -23.50 -10.59 15.53
N PHE A 188 -24.52 -10.60 14.69
CA PHE A 188 -24.42 -11.09 13.33
C PHE A 188 -23.52 -10.18 12.49
N ALA A 189 -23.72 -8.86 12.57
CA ALA A 189 -22.89 -7.88 11.87
C ALA A 189 -21.41 -7.97 12.31
N LYS A 190 -21.15 -8.10 13.62
CA LYS A 190 -19.80 -8.34 14.16
C LYS A 190 -19.16 -9.59 13.57
N LEU A 191 -19.90 -10.69 13.49
CA LEU A 191 -19.42 -11.94 12.92
C LEU A 191 -19.07 -11.79 11.43
N VAL A 192 -19.95 -11.18 10.62
CA VAL A 192 -19.71 -10.96 9.19
C VAL A 192 -18.45 -10.12 8.99
N VAL A 193 -18.32 -9.00 9.71
CA VAL A 193 -17.14 -8.12 9.60
C VAL A 193 -15.88 -8.82 10.08
N GLU A 194 -15.98 -9.62 11.15
CA GLU A 194 -14.85 -10.37 11.68
C GLU A 194 -14.33 -11.42 10.70
N VAL A 195 -15.19 -12.25 10.13
CA VAL A 195 -14.80 -13.29 9.16
C VAL A 195 -14.20 -12.65 7.92
N ALA A 196 -14.81 -11.57 7.40
CA ALA A 196 -14.29 -10.86 6.25
C ALA A 196 -12.91 -10.22 6.54
N THR A 197 -12.73 -9.62 7.72
CA THR A 197 -11.43 -9.07 8.15
C THR A 197 -10.36 -10.16 8.24
N LEU A 198 -10.73 -11.36 8.73
CA LEU A 198 -9.82 -12.50 8.80
C LEU A 198 -9.41 -13.00 7.41
N ILE A 199 -10.30 -13.00 6.42
CA ILE A 199 -9.95 -13.35 5.03
C ILE A 199 -8.86 -12.41 4.49
N VAL A 200 -9.04 -11.09 4.65
CA VAL A 200 -8.04 -10.10 4.20
C VAL A 200 -6.71 -10.33 4.92
N LYS A 201 -6.75 -10.59 6.24
CA LYS A 201 -5.56 -10.88 7.05
C LYS A 201 -4.85 -12.15 6.59
N CYS A 202 -5.58 -13.24 6.35
CA CYS A 202 -5.02 -14.50 5.87
C CYS A 202 -4.36 -14.32 4.51
N LEU A 203 -5.00 -13.62 3.56
CA LEU A 203 -4.41 -13.38 2.24
C LEU A 203 -3.09 -12.60 2.35
N ALA A 204 -3.05 -11.58 3.18
CA ALA A 204 -1.85 -10.77 3.40
C ALA A 204 -0.67 -11.57 3.98
N LEU A 205 -0.96 -12.63 4.74
CA LEU A 205 0.05 -13.48 5.38
C LEU A 205 0.42 -14.70 4.54
N CYS A 206 -0.54 -15.33 3.84
CA CYS A 206 -0.28 -16.50 2.98
C CYS A 206 0.40 -16.14 1.66
N ARG A 207 0.23 -14.89 1.18
CA ARG A 207 0.87 -14.38 -0.05
C ARG A 207 0.61 -15.28 -1.28
N SER A 208 -0.67 -15.57 -1.52
CA SER A 208 -1.11 -16.40 -2.64
C SER A 208 -0.49 -15.96 -3.98
N ALA A 209 -0.20 -16.91 -4.86
CA ALA A 209 0.23 -16.63 -6.23
C ALA A 209 -0.93 -16.54 -7.23
N VAL A 210 -2.18 -16.59 -6.75
CA VAL A 210 -3.38 -16.68 -7.59
C VAL A 210 -4.11 -15.34 -7.65
N ASP A 211 -4.20 -14.76 -8.85
CA ASP A 211 -4.90 -13.49 -9.14
C ASP A 211 -6.32 -13.43 -8.56
N GLU A 212 -7.07 -14.53 -8.72
CA GLU A 212 -8.47 -14.61 -8.32
C GLU A 212 -8.68 -14.41 -6.81
N ASP A 213 -7.70 -14.80 -5.98
CA ASP A 213 -7.78 -14.58 -4.54
C ASP A 213 -7.76 -13.09 -4.19
N TYR A 214 -6.97 -12.31 -4.92
CA TYR A 214 -6.90 -10.85 -4.75
C TYR A 214 -8.16 -10.17 -5.28
N ARG A 215 -8.71 -10.61 -6.41
CA ARG A 215 -9.98 -10.11 -6.95
C ARG A 215 -11.12 -10.31 -5.97
N LYS A 216 -11.23 -11.50 -5.36
CA LYS A 216 -12.22 -11.79 -4.32
C LYS A 216 -12.07 -10.87 -3.11
N VAL A 217 -10.84 -10.63 -2.64
CA VAL A 217 -10.60 -9.73 -1.51
C VAL A 217 -10.94 -8.27 -1.84
N MET A 218 -10.66 -7.80 -3.05
CA MET A 218 -11.07 -6.46 -3.47
C MET A 218 -12.59 -6.30 -3.40
N THR A 219 -13.34 -7.26 -3.95
CA THR A 219 -14.81 -7.29 -3.87
C THR A 219 -15.28 -7.30 -2.42
N LEU A 220 -14.66 -8.13 -1.57
CA LEU A 220 -15.01 -8.26 -0.16
C LEU A 220 -14.82 -6.94 0.60
N VAL A 221 -13.74 -6.20 0.35
CA VAL A 221 -13.44 -4.92 1.00
C VAL A 221 -14.41 -3.82 0.58
N GLU A 222 -14.95 -3.87 -0.64
CA GLU A 222 -16.04 -2.97 -1.03
C GLU A 222 -17.36 -3.35 -0.35
N GLU A 223 -17.68 -4.65 -0.30
CA GLU A 223 -18.94 -5.14 0.28
C GLU A 223 -19.01 -4.96 1.81
N ILE A 224 -17.89 -5.00 2.52
CA ILE A 224 -17.84 -4.89 3.98
C ILE A 224 -18.08 -3.45 4.48
N LYS A 225 -17.78 -2.43 3.66
CA LYS A 225 -17.92 -1.00 4.04
C LYS A 225 -19.24 -0.66 4.71
N PRO A 226 -20.41 -1.01 4.14
CA PRO A 226 -21.69 -0.65 4.76
C PRO A 226 -22.01 -1.46 6.03
N TRP A 227 -21.32 -2.57 6.32
CA TRP A 227 -21.50 -3.33 7.56
C TRP A 227 -20.90 -2.63 8.78
N PHE A 228 -19.92 -1.75 8.59
CA PHE A 228 -19.30 -1.00 9.69
C PHE A 228 -20.27 -0.10 10.46
N ARG A 229 -21.42 0.27 9.88
CA ARG A 229 -22.43 1.11 10.55
C ARG A 229 -23.11 0.43 11.74
N PHE A 230 -23.02 -0.88 11.83
CA PHE A 230 -23.63 -1.68 12.91
C PHE A 230 -22.63 -2.02 14.02
N LEU A 231 -21.40 -1.49 13.94
CA LEU A 231 -20.36 -1.71 14.91
C LEU A 231 -20.18 -0.47 15.78
N ASP A 232 -19.78 -0.69 17.04
CA ASP A 232 -19.28 0.39 17.88
C ASP A 232 -17.99 0.99 17.29
N GLU A 233 -17.73 2.27 17.58
CA GLU A 233 -16.63 3.00 16.94
C GLU A 233 -15.25 2.39 17.23
N ASN A 234 -15.06 1.80 18.42
CA ASN A 234 -13.80 1.14 18.78
C ASN A 234 -13.57 -0.11 17.94
N THR A 235 -14.58 -0.97 17.81
CA THR A 235 -14.50 -2.17 16.96
C THR A 235 -14.31 -1.79 15.50
N LYS A 236 -15.03 -0.77 15.01
CA LYS A 236 -14.89 -0.24 13.66
C LYS A 236 -13.46 0.24 13.38
N GLN A 237 -12.90 1.08 14.24
CA GLN A 237 -11.53 1.59 14.08
C GLN A 237 -10.48 0.46 14.11
N SER A 238 -10.66 -0.51 15.01
CA SER A 238 -9.79 -1.69 15.12
C SER A 238 -9.80 -2.52 13.84
N LYS A 239 -10.99 -2.90 13.35
CA LYS A 239 -11.14 -3.73 12.15
C LYS A 239 -10.70 -3.00 10.88
N ASP A 240 -11.05 -1.72 10.73
CA ASP A 240 -10.61 -0.88 9.61
C ASP A 240 -9.08 -0.77 9.55
N THR A 241 -8.43 -0.60 10.71
CA THR A 241 -6.96 -0.58 10.80
C THR A 241 -6.33 -1.89 10.35
N VAL A 242 -6.92 -3.03 10.72
CA VAL A 242 -6.46 -4.36 10.26
C VAL A 242 -6.62 -4.49 8.75
N ILE A 243 -7.80 -4.18 8.20
CA ILE A 243 -8.07 -4.28 6.75
C ILE A 243 -7.06 -3.44 5.98
N ARG A 244 -6.91 -2.17 6.34
CA ARG A 244 -5.97 -1.25 5.68
C ARG A 244 -4.53 -1.74 5.71
N THR A 245 -4.04 -2.19 6.87
CA THR A 245 -2.68 -2.72 7.01
C THR A 245 -2.48 -3.98 6.16
N CYS A 246 -3.48 -4.86 6.10
CA CYS A 246 -3.42 -6.08 5.31
C CYS A 246 -3.52 -5.79 3.80
N MET A 247 -4.37 -4.85 3.38
CA MET A 247 -4.44 -4.38 1.99
C MET A 247 -3.11 -3.79 1.53
N ALA A 248 -2.46 -2.99 2.36
CA ALA A 248 -1.12 -2.47 2.08
C ALA A 248 -0.09 -3.59 1.89
N LYS A 249 -0.08 -4.60 2.76
CA LYS A 249 0.81 -5.77 2.64
C LYS A 249 0.55 -6.58 1.37
N CYS A 250 -0.73 -6.77 1.00
CA CYS A 250 -1.09 -7.43 -0.25
C CYS A 250 -0.60 -6.64 -1.46
N ALA A 251 -0.83 -5.32 -1.49
CA ALA A 251 -0.37 -4.44 -2.56
C ALA A 251 1.16 -4.42 -2.69
N GLU A 252 1.88 -4.35 -1.56
CA GLU A 252 3.35 -4.42 -1.54
C GLU A 252 3.87 -5.76 -2.08
N TYR A 253 3.20 -6.87 -1.76
CA TYR A 253 3.55 -8.19 -2.29
C TYR A 253 3.29 -8.30 -3.80
N LEU A 254 2.12 -7.84 -4.26
CA LEU A 254 1.76 -7.81 -5.69
C LEU A 254 2.74 -6.95 -6.48
N ALA A 255 3.05 -5.74 -5.99
CA ALA A 255 4.04 -4.86 -6.60
C ALA A 255 5.45 -5.45 -6.58
N GLY A 256 5.80 -6.22 -5.55
CA GLY A 256 7.08 -6.92 -5.42
C GLY A 256 7.23 -8.16 -6.31
N LYS A 257 6.14 -8.67 -6.88
CA LYS A 257 6.13 -9.82 -7.80
C LYS A 257 5.39 -9.49 -9.10
N LEU A 258 5.60 -8.27 -9.61
CA LEU A 258 4.83 -7.70 -10.72
C LEU A 258 4.79 -8.59 -11.98
N THR A 259 5.83 -9.39 -12.22
CA THR A 259 5.91 -10.33 -13.35
C THR A 259 4.90 -11.48 -13.28
N ASN A 260 4.43 -11.83 -12.08
CA ASN A 260 3.64 -13.03 -11.85
C ASN A 260 2.13 -12.78 -11.87
N PHE A 261 1.71 -11.52 -11.90
CA PHE A 261 0.32 -11.11 -11.76
C PHE A 261 -0.14 -10.29 -12.97
N ASP A 262 -1.45 -10.28 -13.22
CA ASP A 262 -2.08 -9.36 -14.16
C ASP A 262 -1.78 -7.89 -13.77
N GLY A 263 -1.26 -7.10 -14.71
CA GLY A 263 -0.87 -5.72 -14.44
C GLY A 263 -2.05 -4.82 -14.08
N GLY A 264 -3.21 -5.07 -14.70
CA GLY A 264 -4.45 -4.37 -14.38
C GLY A 264 -4.91 -4.65 -12.95
N LEU A 265 -4.84 -5.91 -12.51
CA LEU A 265 -5.10 -6.32 -11.13
C LEU A 265 -4.17 -5.61 -10.14
N VAL A 266 -2.85 -5.63 -10.37
CA VAL A 266 -1.90 -5.00 -9.44
C VAL A 266 -2.19 -3.51 -9.30
N CYS A 267 -2.43 -2.81 -10.42
CA CYS A 267 -2.78 -1.39 -10.40
C CYS A 267 -4.06 -1.12 -9.62
N ALA A 268 -5.14 -1.86 -9.91
CA ALA A 268 -6.41 -1.68 -9.24
C ALA A 268 -6.31 -1.98 -7.73
N PHE A 269 -5.53 -2.99 -7.35
CA PHE A 269 -5.32 -3.35 -5.94
C PHE A 269 -4.49 -2.30 -5.20
N CYS A 270 -3.41 -1.79 -5.81
CA CYS A 270 -2.59 -0.71 -5.25
C CYS A 270 -3.41 0.56 -5.00
N LEU A 271 -4.27 0.94 -5.94
CA LEU A 271 -5.17 2.09 -5.77
C LEU A 271 -6.25 1.86 -4.73
N MET A 272 -6.80 0.64 -4.65
CA MET A 272 -7.74 0.30 -3.58
C MET A 272 -7.08 0.39 -2.20
N ALA A 273 -5.85 -0.13 -2.06
CA ALA A 273 -5.08 -0.02 -0.82
C ALA A 273 -4.76 1.44 -0.46
N LEU A 274 -4.45 2.28 -1.45
CA LEU A 274 -4.26 3.73 -1.26
C LEU A 274 -5.55 4.39 -0.73
N ASN A 275 -6.69 4.10 -1.34
CA ASN A 275 -7.99 4.63 -0.94
C ASN A 275 -8.42 4.20 0.48
N CYS A 276 -7.92 3.06 0.99
CA CYS A 276 -8.10 2.69 2.39
C CYS A 276 -7.37 3.66 3.35
N TYR A 277 -6.26 4.28 2.94
CA TYR A 277 -5.55 5.27 3.75
C TYR A 277 -6.17 6.66 3.69
N ALA A 278 -6.65 7.10 2.52
CA ALA A 278 -7.22 8.43 2.32
C ALA A 278 -8.37 8.75 3.30
N LYS A 279 -9.11 7.72 3.73
CA LYS A 279 -10.25 7.84 4.65
C LYS A 279 -9.87 7.81 6.13
N SER A 280 -8.59 7.67 6.46
CA SER A 280 -8.13 7.51 7.83
C SER A 280 -7.61 8.80 8.46
N SER A 281 -7.67 8.89 9.79
CA SER A 281 -7.00 9.91 10.59
C SER A 281 -5.47 9.83 10.55
N VAL A 282 -4.90 8.68 10.12
CA VAL A 282 -3.46 8.41 10.14
C VAL A 282 -2.84 8.63 8.75
N LYS A 283 -2.75 9.91 8.37
CA LYS A 283 -2.45 10.39 7.01
C LYS A 283 -0.97 10.19 6.59
N ASP A 284 -0.05 10.11 7.54
CA ASP A 284 1.40 9.88 7.29
C ASP A 284 1.71 8.49 6.73
N GLN A 285 0.83 7.51 7.00
CA GLN A 285 1.04 6.13 6.55
C GLN A 285 0.79 5.95 5.05
N MET A 286 0.04 6.86 4.44
CA MET A 286 -0.29 6.81 3.01
C MET A 286 0.96 6.99 2.15
N PHE A 287 1.75 8.03 2.43
CA PHE A 287 3.01 8.30 1.73
C PHE A 287 4.05 7.22 1.99
N LYS A 288 4.11 6.68 3.22
CA LYS A 288 4.99 5.54 3.56
C LYS A 288 4.64 4.30 2.73
N PHE A 289 3.35 3.99 2.58
CA PHE A 289 2.89 2.91 1.71
C PHE A 289 3.29 3.17 0.25
N CYS A 290 2.99 4.35 -0.29
CA CYS A 290 3.34 4.71 -1.68
C CYS A 290 4.84 4.56 -1.94
N ARG A 291 5.70 5.00 -1.00
CA ARG A 291 7.16 4.84 -1.10
C ARG A 291 7.58 3.36 -1.11
N ARG A 292 7.02 2.52 -0.23
CA ARG A 292 7.34 1.08 -0.21
C ARG A 292 6.90 0.38 -1.48
N ALA A 293 5.67 0.61 -1.93
CA ALA A 293 5.17 0.06 -3.19
C ALA A 293 5.99 0.54 -4.38
N SER A 294 6.29 1.84 -4.48
CA SER A 294 7.14 2.41 -5.53
C SER A 294 8.53 1.80 -5.54
N SER A 295 9.13 1.56 -4.36
CA SER A 295 10.42 0.89 -4.26
C SER A 295 10.42 -0.48 -4.94
N SER A 296 9.33 -1.24 -4.79
CA SER A 296 9.14 -2.53 -5.45
C SER A 296 8.96 -2.36 -6.96
N LEU A 297 8.16 -1.39 -7.40
CA LEU A 297 7.91 -1.12 -8.83
C LEU A 297 9.18 -0.75 -9.59
N PHE A 298 10.09 0.01 -8.97
CA PHE A 298 11.38 0.37 -9.57
C PHE A 298 12.30 -0.84 -9.83
N LEU A 299 12.05 -2.00 -9.22
CA LEU A 299 12.77 -3.24 -9.57
C LEU A 299 12.40 -3.73 -10.98
N PHE A 300 11.22 -3.35 -11.48
CA PHE A 300 10.66 -3.83 -12.76
C PHE A 300 10.72 -2.78 -13.87
N HIS A 301 11.59 -1.77 -13.73
CA HIS A 301 11.73 -0.69 -14.71
C HIS A 301 12.30 -1.16 -16.07
N GLU A 302 12.84 -2.38 -16.16
CA GLU A 302 13.27 -3.00 -17.42
C GLU A 302 12.33 -4.12 -17.87
N ASP A 303 11.86 -4.98 -16.95
CA ASP A 303 11.03 -6.13 -17.29
C ASP A 303 9.58 -5.77 -17.66
N ARG A 304 8.94 -4.90 -16.87
CA ARG A 304 7.55 -4.48 -17.06
C ARG A 304 7.38 -2.96 -16.87
N PRO A 305 8.11 -2.13 -17.64
CA PRO A 305 8.12 -0.68 -17.46
C PRO A 305 6.74 -0.06 -17.60
N SER A 306 5.92 -0.52 -18.56
CA SER A 306 4.59 0.04 -18.81
C SER A 306 3.66 -0.07 -17.61
N VAL A 307 3.61 -1.26 -16.98
CA VAL A 307 2.77 -1.50 -15.80
C VAL A 307 3.33 -0.76 -14.58
N ALA A 308 4.65 -0.77 -14.38
CA ALA A 308 5.27 -0.03 -13.29
C ALA A 308 5.00 1.48 -13.40
N LEU A 309 5.13 2.05 -14.61
CA LEU A 309 4.81 3.45 -14.90
C LEU A 309 3.34 3.76 -14.64
N GLN A 310 2.43 2.91 -15.13
CA GLN A 310 0.99 3.09 -14.92
C GLN A 310 0.65 3.21 -13.42
N ILE A 311 1.22 2.33 -12.58
CA ILE A 311 0.95 2.35 -11.14
C ILE A 311 1.57 3.59 -10.48
N LEU A 312 2.81 3.95 -10.83
CA LEU A 312 3.48 5.14 -10.29
C LEU A 312 2.74 6.43 -10.64
N MET A 313 2.29 6.57 -11.89
CA MET A 313 1.48 7.70 -12.34
C MET A 313 0.15 7.75 -11.58
N SER A 314 -0.52 6.61 -11.44
CA SER A 314 -1.78 6.55 -10.70
C SER A 314 -1.61 6.96 -9.22
N PHE A 315 -0.47 6.65 -8.60
CA PHE A 315 -0.13 7.16 -7.27
C PHE A 315 0.09 8.68 -7.27
N LEU A 316 0.85 9.22 -8.23
CA LEU A 316 1.08 10.66 -8.36
C LEU A 316 -0.22 11.42 -8.53
N ASP A 317 -1.10 10.97 -9.44
CA ASP A 317 -2.40 11.57 -9.71
C ASP A 317 -3.30 11.57 -8.46
N SER A 318 -3.40 10.41 -7.79
CA SER A 318 -4.22 10.26 -6.58
C SER A 318 -3.72 11.17 -5.46
N LEU A 319 -2.41 11.18 -5.21
CA LEU A 319 -1.80 12.00 -4.16
C LEU A 319 -1.90 13.51 -4.45
N ALA A 320 -1.73 13.91 -5.71
CA ALA A 320 -1.88 15.30 -6.12
C ALA A 320 -3.32 15.78 -6.00
N SER A 321 -4.30 14.94 -6.34
CA SER A 321 -5.72 15.22 -6.12
C SER A 321 -6.02 15.43 -4.63
N ASP A 322 -5.52 14.55 -3.77
CA ASP A 322 -5.72 14.69 -2.31
C ASP A 322 -5.08 15.97 -1.77
N CYS A 323 -3.91 16.37 -2.29
CA CYS A 323 -3.28 17.65 -1.92
C CYS A 323 -4.14 18.87 -2.26
N LYS A 324 -5.03 18.81 -3.26
CA LYS A 324 -5.96 19.91 -3.60
C LYS A 324 -7.08 20.07 -2.56
N VAL A 325 -7.49 18.97 -1.93
CA VAL A 325 -8.63 18.92 -1.00
C VAL A 325 -8.19 19.06 0.45
N GLU A 326 -7.04 18.48 0.80
CA GLU A 326 -6.60 18.30 2.18
C GLU A 326 -5.82 19.49 2.75
N LYS A 327 -6.16 19.88 3.99
CA LYS A 327 -5.46 20.94 4.73
C LYS A 327 -4.38 20.32 5.64
N GLY A 328 -3.11 20.65 5.43
CA GLY A 328 -2.03 20.13 6.28
C GLY A 328 -0.62 20.27 5.68
N ASN A 329 0.29 19.35 6.04
CA ASN A 329 1.64 19.23 5.48
C ASN A 329 1.69 18.29 4.24
N TRP A 330 0.54 17.97 3.65
CA TRP A 330 0.42 17.08 2.49
C TRP A 330 1.27 17.52 1.30
N GLN A 331 1.36 18.83 1.07
CA GLN A 331 2.21 19.41 0.04
C GLN A 331 3.69 19.01 0.23
N LEU A 332 4.20 19.05 1.46
CA LEU A 332 5.59 18.69 1.76
C LEU A 332 5.82 17.18 1.64
N GLU A 333 4.89 16.36 2.15
CA GLU A 333 4.97 14.90 2.01
C GLU A 333 4.91 14.46 0.55
N PHE A 334 4.14 15.17 -0.27
CA PHE A 334 4.06 14.96 -1.70
C PHE A 334 5.34 15.41 -2.43
N ILE A 335 5.91 16.56 -2.06
CA ILE A 335 7.24 16.98 -2.58
C ILE A 335 8.30 15.93 -2.24
N ASP A 336 8.31 15.40 -1.01
CA ASP A 336 9.25 14.36 -0.61
C ASP A 336 9.01 13.05 -1.37
N PHE A 337 7.76 12.71 -1.70
CA PHE A 337 7.45 11.56 -2.54
C PHE A 337 7.92 11.75 -4.00
N VAL A 338 7.72 12.94 -4.58
CA VAL A 338 8.24 13.30 -5.91
C VAL A 338 9.77 13.25 -5.91
N SER A 339 10.41 13.79 -4.87
CA SER A 339 11.87 13.72 -4.68
C SER A 339 12.36 12.28 -4.62
N TYR A 340 11.65 11.40 -3.90
CA TYR A 340 11.94 9.98 -3.85
C TYR A 340 11.86 9.33 -5.24
N ILE A 341 10.78 9.58 -6.01
CA ILE A 341 10.64 9.07 -7.38
C ILE A 341 11.79 9.58 -8.26
N ALA A 342 12.11 10.87 -8.19
CA ALA A 342 13.19 11.48 -8.95
C ALA A 342 14.55 10.81 -8.66
N SER A 343 14.85 10.54 -7.38
CA SER A 343 16.06 9.84 -6.96
C SER A 343 16.13 8.42 -7.52
N LYS A 344 15.01 7.69 -7.58
CA LYS A 344 14.95 6.35 -8.14
C LYS A 344 15.08 6.34 -9.65
N CYS A 345 14.60 7.38 -10.34
CA CYS A 345 14.76 7.55 -11.78
C CYS A 345 16.24 7.65 -12.21
N GLN A 346 17.15 8.13 -11.35
CA GLN A 346 18.58 8.17 -11.69
C GLN A 346 19.15 6.80 -12.11
N ARG A 347 18.54 5.71 -11.66
CA ARG A 347 18.96 4.33 -11.95
C ARG A 347 18.11 3.65 -13.03
N ALA A 348 17.06 4.31 -13.53
CA ALA A 348 16.12 3.73 -14.49
C ALA A 348 16.52 3.98 -15.95
N SER A 349 15.77 3.42 -16.91
CA SER A 349 15.99 3.63 -18.34
C SER A 349 15.62 5.06 -18.78
N THR A 350 16.25 5.58 -19.85
CA THR A 350 15.97 6.93 -20.34
C THR A 350 14.50 7.09 -20.73
N SER A 351 13.90 6.08 -21.37
CA SER A 351 12.48 6.07 -21.72
C SER A 351 11.57 6.05 -20.49
N PHE A 352 11.93 5.31 -19.44
CA PHE A 352 11.20 5.34 -18.17
C PHE A 352 11.25 6.74 -17.54
N CYS A 353 12.45 7.33 -17.45
CA CYS A 353 12.67 8.65 -16.89
C CYS A 353 11.95 9.76 -17.66
N SER A 354 12.00 9.73 -19.00
CA SER A 354 11.33 10.72 -19.84
C SER A 354 9.82 10.66 -19.67
N THR A 355 9.26 9.45 -19.52
CA THR A 355 7.82 9.27 -19.30
C THR A 355 7.39 9.79 -17.92
N VAL A 356 8.17 9.49 -16.86
CA VAL A 356 7.91 10.05 -15.51
C VAL A 356 8.01 11.57 -15.52
N ALA A 357 9.04 12.13 -16.14
CA ALA A 357 9.24 13.57 -16.19
C ALA A 357 8.13 14.28 -16.98
N GLY A 358 7.72 13.74 -18.13
CA GLY A 358 6.57 14.26 -18.89
C GLY A 358 5.30 14.30 -18.05
N HIS A 359 4.97 13.20 -17.38
CA HIS A 359 3.80 13.15 -16.51
C HIS A 359 3.88 14.13 -15.32
N LEU A 360 5.05 14.29 -14.69
CA LEU A 360 5.23 15.31 -13.65
C LEU A 360 5.05 16.73 -14.18
N ASN A 361 5.44 17.00 -15.44
CA ASN A 361 5.23 18.31 -16.05
C ASN A 361 3.74 18.58 -16.27
N ASP A 362 3.01 17.62 -16.82
CA ASP A 362 1.55 17.71 -17.01
C ASP A 362 0.84 17.95 -15.67
N LEU A 363 1.23 17.19 -14.64
CA LEU A 363 0.69 17.32 -13.30
C LEU A 363 0.97 18.70 -12.69
N ALA A 364 2.17 19.25 -12.94
CA ALA A 364 2.53 20.57 -12.46
C ALA A 364 1.75 21.68 -13.18
N ASP A 365 1.46 21.52 -14.47
CA ASP A 365 0.63 22.46 -15.22
C ASP A 365 -0.81 22.49 -14.68
N ASP A 366 -1.37 21.33 -14.33
CA ASP A 366 -2.67 21.23 -13.66
C ASP A 366 -2.67 21.85 -12.26
N LEU A 367 -1.57 21.69 -11.51
CA LEU A 367 -1.42 22.24 -10.16
C LEU A 367 -1.13 23.75 -10.15
N SER A 368 -0.47 24.29 -11.17
CA SER A 368 -0.11 25.71 -11.26
C SER A 368 -1.32 26.65 -11.18
N ARG A 369 -2.50 26.15 -11.58
CA ARG A 369 -3.77 26.88 -11.52
C ARG A 369 -4.36 26.98 -10.11
N VAL A 370 -3.91 26.13 -9.18
CA VAL A 370 -4.58 25.89 -7.90
C VAL A 370 -3.63 26.03 -6.70
N MET A 371 -2.33 25.74 -6.87
CA MET A 371 -1.46 25.47 -5.72
C MET A 371 0.03 25.78 -5.95
N THR A 372 0.38 27.07 -5.87
CA THR A 372 1.78 27.55 -5.76
C THR A 372 2.24 27.55 -4.30
N PRO A 373 3.47 27.11 -3.95
CA PRO A 373 4.62 26.84 -4.83
C PRO A 373 4.83 25.36 -5.22
N LEU A 374 3.86 24.47 -4.99
CA LEU A 374 4.04 23.04 -5.23
C LEU A 374 4.33 22.73 -6.71
N ASP A 375 3.61 23.40 -7.61
CA ASP A 375 3.81 23.29 -9.06
C ASP A 375 5.27 23.55 -9.47
N LEU A 376 5.88 24.59 -8.93
CA LEU A 376 7.27 24.96 -9.23
C LEU A 376 8.27 23.88 -8.76
N PHE A 377 8.05 23.28 -7.60
CA PHE A 377 8.87 22.15 -7.12
C PHE A 377 8.78 20.96 -8.09
N ILE A 378 7.58 20.62 -8.54
CA ILE A 378 7.35 19.49 -9.44
C ILE A 378 7.97 19.77 -10.82
N LYS A 379 7.82 20.98 -11.38
CA LYS A 379 8.44 21.38 -12.66
C LYS A 379 9.96 21.26 -12.62
N LEU A 380 10.58 21.68 -11.53
CA LEU A 380 12.02 21.58 -11.37
C LEU A 380 12.48 20.13 -11.20
N TYR A 381 11.77 19.28 -10.45
CA TYR A 381 12.09 17.85 -10.41
C TYR A 381 11.92 17.18 -11.78
N SER A 382 10.84 17.48 -12.52
CA SER A 382 10.62 16.99 -13.89
C SER A 382 11.78 17.36 -14.82
N THR A 383 12.14 18.65 -14.85
CA THR A 383 13.26 19.17 -15.65
C THR A 383 14.58 18.49 -15.27
N SER A 384 14.81 18.31 -13.97
CA SER A 384 16.01 17.65 -13.44
C SER A 384 16.09 16.16 -13.83
N ILE A 385 14.97 15.44 -13.81
CA ILE A 385 14.92 14.02 -14.24
C ILE A 385 15.24 13.90 -15.73
N CYS A 386 14.63 14.74 -16.56
CA CYS A 386 14.92 14.80 -18.00
C CYS A 386 16.42 15.03 -18.25
N PHE A 387 16.99 16.02 -17.57
CA PHE A 387 18.40 16.35 -17.67
C PHE A 387 19.31 15.20 -17.25
N ASN A 388 19.06 14.61 -16.08
CA ASN A 388 19.88 13.52 -15.53
C ASN A 388 19.86 12.26 -16.41
N SER A 389 18.69 11.92 -16.95
CA SER A 389 18.53 10.75 -17.82
C SER A 389 19.39 10.82 -19.10
N ARG A 390 19.73 12.04 -19.54
CA ARG A 390 20.55 12.31 -20.72
C ARG A 390 22.05 12.30 -20.40
N ILE A 391 22.47 12.67 -19.18
CA ILE A 391 23.90 12.69 -18.79
C ILE A 391 24.46 11.31 -18.43
N TYR A 392 23.73 10.51 -17.66
CA TYR A 392 24.32 9.32 -17.03
C TYR A 392 24.46 8.10 -17.97
N LYS A 393 23.67 8.01 -19.03
CA LYS A 393 23.62 6.82 -19.89
C LYS A 393 24.58 6.76 -21.10
N PRO A 394 25.04 7.85 -21.74
CA PRO A 394 26.11 7.72 -22.74
C PRO A 394 27.39 7.11 -22.12
N ARG A 395 27.58 7.20 -20.79
CA ARG A 395 28.76 6.63 -20.12
C ARG A 395 28.79 5.11 -19.96
N ILE A 396 27.66 4.39 -20.08
CA ILE A 396 27.61 2.93 -19.82
C ILE A 396 27.63 2.11 -21.14
N ALA A 397 27.09 2.65 -22.23
CA ALA A 397 27.11 1.97 -23.53
C ALA A 397 28.47 2.07 -24.25
N ASP A 398 29.25 3.13 -24.00
CA ASP A 398 30.44 3.45 -24.80
C ASP A 398 31.78 2.92 -24.24
N VAL A 399 31.75 1.92 -23.36
CA VAL A 399 33.00 1.27 -22.90
C VAL A 399 33.48 0.19 -23.89
N VAL A 400 32.69 -0.18 -24.90
CA VAL A 400 33.03 -1.29 -25.84
C VAL A 400 33.18 -0.90 -27.32
N SER A 401 32.83 0.31 -27.76
CA SER A 401 33.12 0.73 -29.15
C SER A 401 33.84 2.08 -29.24
N SER A 402 35.04 2.02 -29.82
CA SER A 402 35.83 3.07 -30.48
C SER A 402 35.64 4.53 -30.04
N ARG A 403 36.74 5.10 -29.56
CA ARG A 403 36.98 6.46 -29.06
C ARG A 403 36.58 7.67 -29.93
N ASP A 404 35.91 7.53 -31.08
CA ASP A 404 35.83 8.63 -32.06
C ASP A 404 34.44 9.21 -32.39
N ASP A 405 33.32 8.70 -31.86
CA ASP A 405 31.98 9.14 -32.33
C ASP A 405 31.07 9.86 -31.30
N LEU A 406 31.60 10.34 -30.18
CA LEU A 406 30.82 11.17 -29.25
C LEU A 406 30.79 12.63 -29.72
N GLN A 407 30.00 12.94 -30.76
CA GLN A 407 29.64 14.33 -31.06
C GLN A 407 28.72 14.90 -29.96
N PRO A 408 29.12 15.97 -29.23
CA PRO A 408 28.30 16.59 -28.17
C PRO A 408 27.05 17.34 -28.68
N GLY A 409 26.84 17.38 -30.00
CA GLY A 409 25.85 18.24 -30.67
C GLY A 409 24.43 17.72 -30.69
N SER A 410 24.19 16.41 -30.53
CA SER A 410 22.83 15.82 -30.67
C SER A 410 22.07 15.65 -29.35
N LEU A 411 22.69 15.96 -28.21
CA LEU A 411 22.18 15.58 -26.88
C LEU A 411 21.11 16.55 -26.34
N PHE A 412 20.97 17.74 -26.94
CA PHE A 412 20.16 18.84 -26.40
C PHE A 412 19.55 19.77 -27.47
N ASP A 413 18.93 19.22 -28.52
CA ASP A 413 18.21 20.02 -29.53
C ASP A 413 16.91 20.65 -28.97
N ASP A 414 16.39 20.15 -27.84
CA ASP A 414 15.23 20.70 -27.14
C ASP A 414 15.64 21.81 -26.14
N GLY A 415 15.99 23.00 -26.64
CA GLY A 415 16.39 24.18 -25.84
C GLY A 415 15.35 24.72 -24.82
N ILE A 416 14.24 24.01 -24.59
CA ILE A 416 13.09 24.43 -23.79
C ILE A 416 13.22 24.03 -22.31
N GLY A 417 13.99 22.99 -21.99
CA GLY A 417 14.09 22.46 -20.62
C GLY A 417 14.98 23.29 -19.68
N LEU A 418 16.19 23.66 -20.13
CA LEU A 418 17.21 24.30 -19.29
C LEU A 418 17.00 25.81 -19.11
N SER A 419 16.39 26.49 -20.09
CA SER A 419 16.12 27.94 -20.03
C SER A 419 15.16 28.34 -18.91
N ASN A 420 14.26 27.42 -18.53
CA ASN A 420 13.21 27.67 -17.55
C ASN A 420 13.64 27.42 -16.09
N ILE A 421 14.80 26.81 -15.86
CA ILE A 421 15.32 26.50 -14.52
C ILE A 421 15.52 27.78 -13.70
N GLY A 422 16.15 28.79 -14.30
CA GLY A 422 16.45 30.07 -13.66
C GLY A 422 15.21 30.80 -13.12
N PRO A 423 14.21 31.06 -13.97
CA PRO A 423 12.93 31.63 -13.56
C PRO A 423 12.27 30.84 -12.42
N PHE A 424 12.19 29.52 -12.51
CA PHE A 424 11.54 28.69 -11.48
C PHE A 424 12.28 28.73 -10.13
N LEU A 425 13.62 28.68 -10.14
CA LEU A 425 14.43 28.81 -8.92
C LEU A 425 14.28 30.20 -8.28
N GLY A 426 14.25 31.25 -9.11
CA GLY A 426 13.98 32.62 -8.66
C GLY A 426 12.62 32.75 -7.98
N SER A 427 11.57 32.18 -8.58
CA SER A 427 10.22 32.18 -8.01
C SER A 427 10.11 31.34 -6.74
N LEU A 428 10.73 30.16 -6.65
CA LEU A 428 10.71 29.34 -5.41
C LEU A 428 11.43 30.01 -4.24
N ARG A 429 12.46 30.80 -4.52
CA ARG A 429 13.24 31.51 -3.51
C ARG A 429 12.39 32.49 -2.72
N SER A 430 11.50 33.25 -3.36
CA SER A 430 10.63 34.22 -2.68
C SER A 430 9.69 33.54 -1.67
N TYR A 431 9.31 32.28 -1.92
CA TYR A 431 8.49 31.50 -0.98
C TYR A 431 9.31 30.87 0.17
N SER A 432 10.60 30.63 -0.02
CA SER A 432 11.44 29.91 0.95
C SER A 432 12.26 30.81 1.86
N ILE A 433 12.51 32.07 1.48
CA ILE A 433 13.51 32.94 2.12
C ILE A 433 12.97 34.31 2.57
N ASP A 434 12.03 34.95 1.86
CA ASP A 434 11.63 36.33 2.18
C ASP A 434 10.68 36.39 3.40
N GLY A 435 11.26 36.72 4.55
CA GLY A 435 10.57 37.04 5.80
C GLY A 435 11.02 38.36 6.43
N SER A 436 11.79 39.19 5.73
CA SER A 436 12.31 40.44 6.29
C SER A 436 12.18 41.58 5.28
N GLN A 437 11.02 42.24 5.26
CA GLN A 437 11.08 43.68 5.11
C GLN A 437 11.52 44.25 6.47
N PRO A 438 12.71 44.85 6.61
CA PRO A 438 12.85 45.90 7.59
C PRO A 438 11.88 47.01 7.17
N SER A 439 11.10 47.50 8.12
CA SER A 439 10.28 48.70 8.00
C SER A 439 10.99 49.76 7.15
N SER A 440 10.39 50.13 6.02
CA SER A 440 10.80 51.26 5.21
C SER A 440 10.77 52.52 6.09
N GLU A 441 11.94 53.01 6.47
CA GLU A 441 12.10 54.44 6.64
C GLU A 441 11.96 55.09 5.26
N LYS A 442 11.16 56.13 5.24
CA LYS A 442 10.91 56.98 4.08
C LYS A 442 12.19 57.72 3.74
N THR A 443 12.69 57.56 2.53
CA THR A 443 13.42 58.65 1.86
C THR A 443 13.01 58.70 0.41
N SER A 444 12.31 59.79 0.10
CA SER A 444 12.04 60.32 -1.22
C SER A 444 13.33 60.61 -1.98
N SER A 445 13.43 60.17 -3.22
CA SER A 445 13.93 61.00 -4.33
C SER A 445 13.65 60.32 -5.66
N GLU A 446 13.36 61.16 -6.64
CA GLU A 446 12.71 60.87 -7.91
C GLU A 446 13.66 60.34 -9.00
N ASN A 447 13.02 59.75 -10.03
CA ASN A 447 13.36 59.71 -11.46
C ASN A 447 14.57 58.89 -11.94
N HIS A 448 14.29 57.76 -12.61
CA HIS A 448 14.48 57.59 -14.07
C HIS A 448 13.68 56.37 -14.59
N SER A 449 13.29 56.48 -15.87
CA SER A 449 12.22 55.78 -16.61
C SER A 449 12.46 54.28 -16.96
N PRO A 450 11.40 53.56 -17.41
CA PRO A 450 11.30 52.10 -17.31
C PRO A 450 11.79 51.38 -18.57
N SER A 451 12.47 50.24 -18.40
CA SER A 451 12.68 49.26 -19.46
C SER A 451 12.04 47.93 -19.05
N GLN A 452 11.27 47.40 -19.97
CA GLN A 452 10.27 46.35 -19.86
C GLN A 452 10.83 45.03 -19.29
N LEU A 453 10.21 44.47 -18.25
CA LEU A 453 10.16 43.04 -17.93
C LEU A 453 9.18 42.73 -16.78
N SER A 454 8.09 43.52 -16.67
CA SER A 454 7.08 43.40 -15.61
C SER A 454 5.77 42.86 -16.17
N LEU A 455 5.79 41.68 -16.79
CA LEU A 455 4.59 40.93 -17.16
C LEU A 455 4.78 39.42 -17.00
N LEU A 456 5.12 38.98 -15.78
CA LEU A 456 4.70 37.67 -15.27
C LEU A 456 4.29 37.86 -13.80
N SER A 457 3.01 38.22 -13.66
CA SER A 457 2.13 38.00 -12.52
C SER A 457 2.72 38.07 -11.12
N SER A 458 2.45 39.21 -10.46
CA SER A 458 2.38 39.37 -9.01
C SER A 458 1.79 38.13 -8.32
N PRO A 459 2.39 37.64 -7.20
CA PRO A 459 1.77 36.59 -6.42
C PRO A 459 0.51 37.18 -5.77
N HIS A 460 -0.66 36.65 -6.13
CA HIS A 460 -1.89 36.96 -5.42
C HIS A 460 -1.68 36.74 -3.90
N PRO A 461 -2.08 37.69 -3.04
CA PRO A 461 -1.91 37.61 -1.60
C PRO A 461 -2.97 36.66 -1.04
N GLY A 462 -2.78 35.35 -1.22
CA GLY A 462 -3.84 34.37 -1.02
C GLY A 462 -3.39 33.00 -0.53
N ASN A 463 -2.34 32.93 0.29
CA ASN A 463 -2.18 31.93 1.37
C ASN A 463 -0.80 32.12 1.99
N SER A 464 -0.75 33.06 2.92
CA SER A 464 0.46 33.38 3.68
C SER A 464 1.03 32.12 4.33
N LEU A 465 2.32 31.88 4.08
CA LEU A 465 3.20 30.93 4.76
C LEU A 465 3.34 31.37 6.24
N ARG A 466 2.25 31.28 7.02
CA ARG A 466 2.09 32.00 8.30
C ARG A 466 2.86 31.40 9.47
N THR A 467 3.42 30.19 9.35
CA THR A 467 4.13 29.55 10.45
C THR A 467 5.61 29.31 10.12
N PRO A 468 6.54 29.69 11.02
CA PRO A 468 7.98 29.53 10.80
C PRO A 468 8.36 28.06 10.50
N HIS A 469 7.69 27.11 11.15
CA HIS A 469 7.88 25.67 10.90
C HIS A 469 7.61 25.23 9.45
N LYS A 470 6.60 25.80 8.79
CA LYS A 470 6.32 25.47 7.38
C LYS A 470 7.38 26.07 6.45
N ARG A 471 7.88 27.26 6.77
CA ARG A 471 8.94 27.93 6.01
C ARG A 471 10.24 27.12 6.03
N ASP A 472 10.65 26.64 7.21
CA ASP A 472 11.86 25.83 7.34
C ASP A 472 11.76 24.51 6.58
N ALA A 473 10.58 23.88 6.57
CA ALA A 473 10.35 22.66 5.81
C ALA A 473 10.39 22.87 4.28
N TYR A 474 9.78 23.95 3.77
CA TYR A 474 9.89 24.30 2.35
C TYR A 474 11.32 24.69 1.95
N ARG A 475 12.05 25.34 2.85
CA ARG A 475 13.48 25.62 2.65
C ARG A 475 14.30 24.33 2.56
N LEU A 476 14.05 23.34 3.42
CA LEU A 476 14.71 22.04 3.33
C LEU A 476 14.39 21.33 2.01
N ALA A 477 13.12 21.32 1.60
CA ALA A 477 12.69 20.77 0.32
C ALA A 477 13.39 21.45 -0.87
N TYR A 478 13.55 22.78 -0.81
CA TYR A 478 14.27 23.57 -1.81
C TYR A 478 15.76 23.20 -1.87
N LEU A 479 16.42 23.04 -0.73
CA LEU A 479 17.82 22.62 -0.67
C LEU A 479 18.03 21.19 -1.21
N ASN A 480 17.10 20.27 -0.94
CA ASN A 480 17.13 18.92 -1.48
C ASN A 480 16.99 18.91 -3.01
N LEU A 481 16.04 19.68 -3.54
CA LEU A 481 15.85 19.86 -4.98
C LEU A 481 17.11 20.43 -5.65
N LEU A 482 17.69 21.46 -5.04
CA LEU A 482 18.94 22.06 -5.49
C LEU A 482 20.08 21.05 -5.54
N THR A 483 20.22 20.22 -4.50
CA THR A 483 21.24 19.17 -4.46
C THR A 483 21.05 18.16 -5.60
N PHE A 484 19.80 17.74 -5.82
CA PHE A 484 19.45 16.80 -6.89
C PHE A 484 19.75 17.34 -8.30
N LEU A 485 19.52 18.64 -8.52
CA LEU A 485 19.81 19.31 -9.79
C LEU A 485 21.32 19.53 -9.99
N CYS A 486 22.04 19.97 -8.95
CA CYS A 486 23.43 20.43 -9.07
C CYS A 486 24.46 19.31 -9.10
N GLN A 487 24.20 18.17 -8.47
CA GLN A 487 25.15 17.06 -8.47
C GLN A 487 25.49 16.57 -9.90
N PRO A 488 24.50 16.31 -10.79
CA PRO A 488 24.77 15.85 -12.14
C PRO A 488 25.41 16.93 -13.02
N LEU A 489 25.07 18.20 -12.81
CA LEU A 489 25.72 19.35 -13.46
C LEU A 489 27.21 19.39 -13.10
N ALA A 490 27.56 19.23 -11.83
CA ALA A 490 28.93 19.21 -11.36
C ALA A 490 29.72 18.02 -11.92
N GLU A 491 29.12 16.83 -11.94
CA GLU A 491 29.74 15.64 -12.51
C GLU A 491 29.96 15.74 -14.03
N LEU A 492 29.07 16.44 -14.74
CA LEU A 492 29.25 16.71 -16.17
C LEU A 492 30.41 17.67 -16.39
N VAL A 493 30.44 18.82 -15.70
CA VAL A 493 31.53 19.80 -15.78
C VAL A 493 32.87 19.14 -15.47
N ASN A 494 32.94 18.37 -14.38
CA ASN A 494 34.17 17.67 -13.99
C ASN A 494 34.64 16.66 -15.05
N SER A 495 33.73 15.98 -15.75
CA SER A 495 34.13 15.08 -16.84
C SER A 495 34.58 15.82 -18.10
N GLN A 496 33.92 16.92 -18.45
CA GLN A 496 34.27 17.75 -19.60
C GLN A 496 35.57 18.52 -19.36
N LYS A 497 35.95 18.76 -18.11
CA LYS A 497 37.25 19.31 -17.74
C LYS A 497 38.40 18.55 -18.42
N THR A 498 38.37 17.22 -18.40
CA THR A 498 39.44 16.41 -19.02
C THR A 498 39.55 16.60 -20.53
N TRP A 499 38.44 16.93 -21.22
CA TRP A 499 38.42 17.25 -22.64
C TRP A 499 38.91 18.68 -22.93
N ILE A 500 38.48 19.66 -22.11
CA ILE A 500 38.85 21.07 -22.29
C ILE A 500 40.36 21.27 -22.05
N PHE A 501 40.94 20.60 -21.05
CA PHE A 501 42.37 20.66 -20.76
C PHE A 501 43.23 19.80 -21.71
N ALA A 502 42.64 18.93 -22.54
CA ALA A 502 43.35 18.10 -23.52
C ALA A 502 43.66 18.82 -24.85
N GLY A 503 43.29 20.11 -25.00
CA GLY A 503 43.73 20.94 -26.13
C GLY A 503 43.08 20.64 -27.48
N ASN A 504 41.93 19.96 -27.51
CA ASN A 504 41.11 19.87 -28.71
C ASN A 504 40.26 21.14 -28.84
N ASP A 505 40.21 21.69 -30.07
CA ASP A 505 39.66 22.99 -30.44
C ASP A 505 38.55 23.55 -29.52
N VAL A 506 38.87 24.67 -28.85
CA VAL A 506 38.02 25.40 -27.89
C VAL A 506 36.83 26.11 -28.56
N THR A 507 36.65 25.96 -29.88
CA THR A 507 35.65 26.68 -30.67
C THR A 507 34.24 26.08 -30.63
N ALA A 508 34.04 24.96 -29.93
CA ALA A 508 32.72 24.40 -29.69
C ALA A 508 32.43 24.25 -28.18
N VAL A 509 32.43 25.37 -27.44
CA VAL A 509 31.68 25.41 -26.17
C VAL A 509 30.22 25.18 -26.53
N SER A 510 29.76 23.94 -26.36
CA SER A 510 28.39 23.55 -26.66
C SER A 510 27.42 24.55 -26.01
N PRO A 511 26.36 25.01 -26.71
CA PRO A 511 25.29 25.87 -26.13
C PRO A 511 24.73 25.32 -24.81
N VAL A 512 24.89 24.01 -24.61
CA VAL A 512 24.60 23.23 -23.41
C VAL A 512 25.49 23.61 -22.24
N LEU A 513 26.81 23.69 -22.44
CA LEU A 513 27.78 24.14 -21.42
C LEU A 513 27.49 25.57 -20.99
N TYR A 514 27.09 26.45 -21.93
CA TYR A 514 26.65 27.81 -21.62
C TYR A 514 25.35 27.84 -20.80
N SER A 515 24.35 27.04 -21.18
CA SER A 515 23.08 26.94 -20.43
C SER A 515 23.30 26.37 -19.01
N ILE A 516 24.21 25.41 -18.87
CA ILE A 516 24.65 24.83 -17.60
C ILE A 516 25.40 25.86 -16.77
N LEU A 517 26.30 26.64 -17.38
CA LEU A 517 27.03 27.73 -16.75
C LEU A 517 26.06 28.81 -16.23
N VAL A 518 25.07 29.21 -17.03
CA VAL A 518 24.05 30.19 -16.64
C VAL A 518 23.21 29.66 -15.49
N GLY A 519 22.76 28.40 -15.55
CA GLY A 519 22.04 27.75 -14.45
C GLY A 519 22.90 27.65 -13.18
N PHE A 520 24.19 27.34 -13.33
CA PHE A 520 25.14 27.24 -12.22
C PHE A 520 25.49 28.61 -11.61
N GLN A 521 25.62 29.66 -12.42
CA GLN A 521 25.83 31.03 -11.97
C GLN A 521 24.59 31.55 -11.22
N GLN A 522 23.39 31.28 -11.71
CA GLN A 522 22.15 31.57 -10.99
C GLN A 522 22.06 30.77 -9.69
N PHE A 523 22.48 29.50 -9.69
CA PHE A 523 22.57 28.67 -8.49
C PHE A 523 23.55 29.24 -7.46
N CYS A 524 24.78 29.58 -7.85
CA CYS A 524 25.79 30.18 -6.97
C CYS A 524 25.30 31.53 -6.41
N TYR A 525 24.70 32.38 -7.24
CA TYR A 525 24.10 33.65 -6.79
C TYR A 525 23.00 33.43 -5.75
N ASN A 526 22.13 32.44 -5.99
CA ASN A 526 21.06 32.09 -5.05
C ASN A 526 21.60 31.45 -3.76
N LEU A 527 22.60 30.58 -3.84
CA LEU A 527 23.16 29.89 -2.69
C LEU A 527 24.03 30.81 -1.81
N LEU A 528 24.79 31.72 -2.41
CA LEU A 528 25.52 32.80 -1.72
C LEU A 528 24.57 33.74 -0.96
N SER A 529 23.36 33.97 -1.48
CA SER A 529 22.35 34.77 -0.78
C SER A 529 21.72 34.05 0.43
N VAL A 530 21.64 32.72 0.40
CA VAL A 530 21.20 31.87 1.54
C VAL A 530 22.30 31.76 2.60
N HIS A 531 23.57 31.91 2.18
CA HIS A 531 24.78 31.69 2.98
C HIS A 531 24.98 32.68 4.13
N ARG A 532 24.17 33.73 4.26
CA ARG A 532 24.14 34.56 5.49
C ARG A 532 23.67 33.79 6.73
N TYR A 533 23.13 32.56 6.60
CA TYR A 533 22.53 31.82 7.73
C TYR A 533 22.83 30.32 7.85
N VAL A 534 23.65 29.68 7.00
CA VAL A 534 23.94 28.22 7.11
C VAL A 534 25.43 27.93 7.06
N THR A 535 26.09 28.14 8.19
CA THR A 535 27.54 27.93 8.37
C THR A 535 27.79 26.57 9.00
N LYS A 536 27.75 25.47 8.23
CA LYS A 536 28.56 24.26 8.54
C LYS A 536 28.57 23.12 7.52
N TYR A 537 27.61 23.02 6.59
CA TYR A 537 27.51 21.82 5.73
C TYR A 537 27.95 21.98 4.26
N ILE A 538 28.30 23.19 3.82
CA ILE A 538 28.49 23.52 2.39
C ILE A 538 29.96 23.81 2.02
N TYR A 539 30.89 23.72 2.97
CA TYR A 539 32.28 24.17 2.73
C TYR A 539 33.13 23.24 1.85
N SER A 540 32.71 22.00 1.60
CA SER A 540 33.54 21.03 0.86
C SER A 540 33.25 20.97 -0.63
N TYR A 541 31.98 21.15 -1.04
CA TYR A 541 31.56 20.91 -2.44
C TYR A 541 31.55 22.18 -3.28
N ASN A 542 31.09 23.31 -2.72
CA ASN A 542 30.95 24.56 -3.45
C ASN A 542 32.26 25.34 -3.61
N LEU A 543 33.20 25.21 -2.65
CA LEU A 543 34.53 25.81 -2.80
C LEU A 543 35.33 25.10 -3.91
N LEU A 544 35.15 23.78 -4.06
CA LEU A 544 35.80 23.00 -5.12
C LEU A 544 35.27 23.40 -6.51
N LEU A 545 33.94 23.56 -6.66
CA LEU A 545 33.32 24.00 -7.91
C LEU A 545 33.60 25.47 -8.26
N LEU A 546 33.69 26.37 -7.27
CA LEU A 546 34.08 27.76 -7.52
C LEU A 546 35.54 27.85 -7.98
N LEU A 547 36.44 27.11 -7.32
CA LEU A 547 37.87 27.06 -7.70
C LEU A 547 38.09 26.43 -9.08
N LEU A 548 37.24 25.47 -9.47
CA LEU A 548 37.31 24.80 -10.77
C LEU A 548 36.91 25.69 -11.97
N PHE A 549 36.10 26.73 -11.74
CA PHE A 549 35.62 27.64 -12.80
C PHE A 549 36.39 28.96 -12.87
N THR A 550 37.13 29.34 -11.84
CA THR A 550 37.96 30.56 -11.87
C THR A 550 39.32 30.36 -12.55
N GLU A 551 39.70 29.12 -12.88
CA GLU A 551 40.90 28.78 -13.68
C GLU A 551 40.58 28.29 -15.11
N LEU A 552 39.34 28.50 -15.56
CA LEU A 552 38.92 28.47 -16.97
C LEU A 552 38.79 29.92 -17.46
#